data_AF-A0A1G7VSD7-F1
#
_entry.id   AF-A0A1G7VSD7-F1
#
_cell.length_a   1.000
_cell.length_b   1.000
_cell.length_c   1.000
_cell.angle_alpha   90.00
_cell.angle_beta   90.00
_cell.angle_gamma   90.00
#
_symmetry.space_group_name_H-M   'P 1'
#
loop_
_entity.id
_entity.type
_entity.pdbx_description
1 polymer ?
#
loop_
_entity_poly.entity_id
_entity_poly.type
_entity_poly.pdbx_seq_one_letter_code
_entity_poly.pdbx_strand_id
1 'polypeptide(L)' 'MKTENKVSKFFFLLGSILLLMGLLSVDLGDFSFEVNKGPYRNIILGALFLMIFLYKVYKEKNTNQIKE' A
#
# COMPACT_ATOMS: atom_id res chain seq x y z
N MET A 1 -17.49 10.81 14.50
CA MET A 1 -17.81 9.40 14.18
C MET A 1 -16.51 8.67 13.84
N LYS A 2 -15.83 8.08 14.84
CA LYS A 2 -14.52 7.41 14.69
C LYS A 2 -14.70 5.91 14.45
N THR A 3 -15.36 5.54 13.37
CA THR A 3 -15.22 4.18 12.84
C THR A 3 -13.96 4.20 11.98
N GLU A 4 -12.81 3.89 12.58
CA GLU A 4 -11.64 3.55 11.79
C GLU A 4 -12.06 2.44 10.82
N ASN A 5 -12.11 2.80 9.54
CA ASN A 5 -12.77 2.01 8.53
C ASN A 5 -12.00 0.68 8.39
N LYS A 6 -12.60 -0.45 8.81
CA LYS A 6 -11.96 -1.78 8.81
C LYS A 6 -11.26 -2.08 7.48
N VAL A 7 -11.86 -1.62 6.39
CA VAL A 7 -11.35 -1.72 5.01
C VAL A 7 -10.06 -0.90 4.82
N SER A 8 -9.98 0.31 5.36
CA SER A 8 -8.76 1.14 5.27
C SER A 8 -7.61 0.52 6.05
N LYS A 9 -7.86 -0.02 7.24
CA LYS A 9 -6.86 -0.77 8.02
C LYS A 9 -6.37 -2.01 7.27
N PHE A 10 -7.27 -2.74 6.60
CA PHE A 10 -6.91 -3.89 5.78
C PHE A 10 -5.96 -3.50 4.65
N PHE A 11 -6.28 -2.46 3.88
CA PHE A 11 -5.41 -2.01 2.79
C PHE A 11 -4.06 -1.51 3.28
N PHE A 12 -4.02 -0.79 4.40
CA PHE A 12 -2.77 -0.38 5.02
C PHE A 12 -1.91 -1.58 5.41
N LEU A 13 -2.47 -2.52 6.18
CA LEU A 13 -1.75 -3.67 6.68
C LEU A 13 -1.25 -4.58 5.54
N LEU A 14 -2.14 -4.92 4.59
CA LEU A 14 -1.79 -5.76 3.45
C LEU A 14 -0.76 -5.07 2.53
N GLY A 15 -0.94 -3.77 2.29
CA GLY A 15 -0.02 -2.96 1.50
C GLY A 15 1.37 -2.91 2.12
N SER A 16 1.46 -2.67 3.42
CA SER A 16 2.74 -2.65 4.16
C SER A 16 3.42 -4.03 4.17
N ILE A 17 2.67 -5.12 4.38
CA ILE A 17 3.23 -6.49 4.36
C ILE A 17 3.80 -6.82 2.99
N LEU A 18 3.06 -6.56 1.91
CA LEU A 18 3.52 -6.83 0.55
C LEU A 18 4.72 -5.97 0.18
N LEU A 19 4.73 -4.70 0.59
CA LEU A 19 5.85 -3.80 0.33
C LEU A 19 7.12 -4.28 1.07
N LEU A 20 7.01 -4.65 2.34
CA LEU A 20 8.13 -5.19 3.12
C LEU A 20 8.63 -6.52 2.56
N MET A 21 7.72 -7.46 2.26
CA MET A 21 8.08 -8.72 1.61
C MET A 21 8.79 -8.48 0.28
N GLY A 22 8.27 -7.56 -0.53
CA GLY A 22 8.88 -7.19 -1.81
C GLY A 22 10.29 -6.67 -1.62
N LEU A 23 10.47 -5.62 -0.82
CA LEU A 23 11.78 -4.98 -0.59
C LEU A 23 12.81 -5.94 0.01
N LEU A 24 12.43 -6.77 0.98
CA LEU A 24 13.34 -7.72 1.62
C LEU A 24 13.70 -8.90 0.72
N SER A 25 12.91 -9.17 -0.32
CA SER A 25 13.16 -10.28 -1.25
C SER A 25 13.89 -9.84 -2.52
N VAL A 26 14.18 -8.54 -2.70
CA VAL A 26 14.93 -8.07 -3.87
C VAL A 26 16.37 -8.58 -3.78
N ASP A 27 16.81 -9.24 -4.85
CA ASP A 27 18.22 -9.53 -5.06
C ASP A 27 18.94 -8.23 -5.45
N LEU A 28 19.81 -7.77 -4.55
CA LEU A 28 20.61 -6.55 -4.74
C LEU A 28 21.88 -6.80 -5.57
N GLY A 29 22.22 -8.06 -5.85
CA GLY A 29 23.33 -8.45 -6.70
C GLY A 29 22.97 -8.43 -8.19
N ASP A 30 21.70 -8.67 -8.52
CA ASP A 30 21.18 -8.58 -9.89
C ASP A 30 19.80 -7.92 -9.94
N PHE A 31 19.77 -6.65 -10.34
CA PHE A 31 18.54 -5.86 -10.48
C PHE A 31 17.69 -6.19 -11.73
N SER A 32 18.07 -7.21 -12.51
CA SER A 32 17.32 -7.61 -13.70
C SER A 32 15.86 -7.96 -13.38
N PHE A 33 14.99 -7.65 -14.33
CA PHE A 33 13.56 -7.91 -14.17
C PHE A 33 13.24 -9.40 -14.05
N GLU A 34 14.01 -10.27 -14.71
CA GLU A 34 13.78 -11.72 -14.68
C GLU A 34 14.05 -12.30 -13.29
N VAL A 35 15.15 -11.89 -12.65
CA VAL A 35 15.52 -12.34 -11.29
C VAL A 35 14.57 -11.77 -10.25
N ASN A 36 14.24 -10.47 -10.36
CA ASN A 36 13.44 -9.76 -9.35
C ASN A 36 11.94 -9.67 -9.67
N LYS A 37 11.43 -10.45 -10.62
CA LYS A 37 10.02 -10.37 -11.05
C LYS A 37 9.02 -10.53 -9.91
N GLY A 38 9.27 -11.48 -9.00
CA GLY A 38 8.44 -11.73 -7.82
C GLY A 38 8.46 -10.57 -6.83
N PRO A 39 9.64 -10.18 -6.32
CA PRO A 39 9.82 -9.01 -5.47
C PRO A 39 9.20 -7.73 -6.04
N TYR A 40 9.45 -7.41 -7.31
CA TYR A 40 8.88 -6.24 -7.98
C TYR A 40 7.36 -6.29 -8.05
N ARG A 41 6.76 -7.45 -8.34
CA ARG A 41 5.31 -7.62 -8.28
C ARG A 41 4.76 -7.29 -6.89
N ASN A 42 5.42 -7.75 -5.82
CA ASN A 42 4.99 -7.47 -4.45
C ASN A 42 5.12 -5.99 -4.09
N ILE A 43 6.21 -5.33 -4.51
CA ILE A 43 6.39 -3.89 -4.33
C ILE A 43 5.27 -3.11 -5.03
N ILE A 44 4.98 -3.44 -6.29
CA ILE A 44 3.92 -2.77 -7.07
C ILE A 44 2.55 -2.96 -6.41
N LEU A 45 2.20 -4.19 -6.02
CA LEU A 45 0.92 -4.47 -5.36
C LEU A 45 0.81 -3.79 -3.99
N GLY A 46 1.90 -3.80 -3.21
CA GLY A 46 1.98 -3.11 -1.92
C GLY A 46 1.76 -1.61 -2.07
N ALA A 47 2.44 -0.98 -3.03
CA ALA A 47 2.27 0.44 -3.35
C ALA A 47 0.83 0.76 -3.79
N LEU A 48 0.21 -0.08 -4.62
CA LEU A 48 -1.18 0.11 -5.04
C LEU A 48 -2.16 0.08 -3.86
N PHE A 49 -2.02 -0.88 -2.93
CA PHE A 49 -2.89 -0.92 -1.76
C PHE A 49 -2.69 0.28 -0.83
N LEU A 50 -1.45 0.74 -0.64
CA LEU A 50 -1.16 1.94 0.13
C LEU A 50 -1.75 3.19 -0.53
N MET A 51 -1.70 3.30 -1.86
CA MET A 51 -2.33 4.40 -2.60
C MET A 51 -3.86 4.41 -2.43
N ILE A 52 -4.51 3.24 -2.47
CA ILE A 52 -5.95 3.12 -2.20
C ILE A 52 -6.27 3.58 -0.78
N PHE A 53 -5.46 3.19 0.20
CA PHE A 53 -5.60 3.64 1.58
C PHE A 53 -5.47 5.18 1.69
N LEU A 54 -4.40 5.75 1.14
CA LEU A 54 -4.12 7.19 1.18
C LEU A 54 -5.22 8.00 0.48
N TYR A 55 -5.67 7.56 -0.70
CA TYR A 55 -6.78 8.18 -1.42
C TYR A 55 -8.06 8.21 -0.57
N LYS A 56 -8.35 7.11 0.11
CA LYS A 56 -9.55 7.01 0.96
C LYS A 56 -9.45 7.92 2.18
N VAL A 57 -8.29 7.96 2.84
CA VAL A 57 -8.03 8.90 3.95
C VAL A 57 -8.17 10.35 3.50
N TYR A 58 -7.62 10.69 2.34
CA TYR A 58 -7.74 12.04 1.76
C TYR A 58 -9.20 12.41 1.48
N LYS A 59 -9.97 11.50 0.86
CA LYS A 59 -11.39 11.71 0.58
C LYS A 59 -12.22 11.85 1.85
N GLU A 60 -11.97 11.03 2.87
CA GLU A 60 -12.65 11.12 4.17
C GLU A 60 -12.36 12.47 4.84
N LYS A 61 -11.10 12.93 4.82
CA LYS A 61 -10.69 14.24 5.35
C LYS A 61 -11.41 15.40 4.65
N ASN A 62 -11.40 15.43 3.32
CA ASN A 62 -12.06 16.49 2.54
C ASN A 62 -13.59 16.48 2.72
N THR A 63 -14.21 15.29 2.83
CA THR A 63 -15.65 15.18 3.06
C THR A 63 -16.06 15.74 4.43
N ASN A 64 -15.22 15.56 5.45
CA ASN A 64 -15.50 16.08 6.79
C ASN A 64 -15.33 17.60 6.87
N GLN A 65 -14.38 18.18 6.13
CA GLN A 65 -14.17 19.63 6.06
C GLN A 65 -15.29 20.39 5.35
N ILE A 66 -16.04 19.74 4.44
CA ILE A 66 -17.19 20.36 3.74
C ILE A 66 -18.45 20.37 4.62
N LYS A 67 -18.48 19.55 5.69
CA LYS A 67 -19.64 19.40 6.58
C LYS A 67 -19.56 20.24 7.85
N GLU A 68 -18.44 20.92 8.08
CA GLU A 68 -18.26 21.94 9.14
C GLU A 68 -18.54 23.33 8.58
#